data_AF-A0A661CII0-F1
#
_entry.id   AF-A0A661CII0-F1
#
_cell.length_a   1.000
_cell.length_b   1.000
_cell.length_c   1.000
_cell.angle_alpha   90.00
_cell.angle_beta   90.00
_cell.angle_gamma   90.00
#
_symmetry.space_group_name_H-M   'P 1'
#
loop_
_entity.id
_entity.type
_entity.pdbx_description
1 polymer ?
#
loop_
_entity_poly.entity_id
_entity_poly.type
_entity_poly.pdbx_seq_one_letter_code
_entity_poly.pdbx_strand_id
1 'polypeptide(L)'
;MTRISFYILKGSEEHNRQVFACRLAEKAFYQGKQVYIHTESPEQAEQINQALWSFRADSFVPHQSVNIANHNDCPVLIGHDSSPPKLMDLLINLS
;
A
#
# COMPACT_ATOMS: atom_id res chain seq x y z
N MET A 1 -17.69 -12.54 0.61
CA MET A 1 -18.14 -11.68 1.73
C MET A 1 -17.01 -10.73 2.07
N THR A 2 -17.28 -9.42 2.17
CA THR A 2 -16.23 -8.41 2.44
C THR A 2 -15.85 -8.43 3.91
N ARG A 3 -14.56 -8.41 4.23
CA ARG A 3 -14.02 -8.35 5.59
C ARG A 3 -13.27 -7.04 5.78
N ILE A 4 -13.58 -6.32 6.85
CA ILE A 4 -12.93 -5.06 7.22
C ILE A 4 -12.23 -5.26 8.55
N SER A 5 -11.02 -4.72 8.71
CA SER A 5 -10.24 -4.83 9.95
C SER A 5 -9.53 -3.51 10.22
N PHE A 6 -9.63 -3.04 11.46
CA PHE A 6 -8.93 -1.84 11.93
C PHE A 6 -7.76 -2.26 12.81
N TYR A 7 -6.59 -1.69 12.54
CA TYR A 7 -5.38 -1.95 13.31
C TYR A 7 -5.09 -0.76 14.22
N ILE A 8 -5.09 -1.00 15.54
CA ILE A 8 -4.78 0.02 16.55
C ILE A 8 -3.30 -0.12 16.90
N LEU A 9 -2.50 0.88 16.55
CA LEU A 9 -1.07 0.91 16.84
C LEU A 9 -0.77 1.68 18.13
N LYS A 10 0.39 1.41 18.73
CA LYS A 10 0.87 2.20 19.87
C LYS A 10 1.50 3.49 19.33
N GLY A 11 1.06 4.64 19.85
CA GLY A 11 1.52 5.97 19.43
C GLY A 11 0.74 6.53 18.25
N SER A 12 0.91 7.83 18.00
CA SER A 12 0.19 8.61 16.98
C SER A 12 1.02 8.93 15.73
N GLU A 13 2.30 8.55 15.73
CA GLU A 13 3.23 8.85 14.65
C GLU A 13 2.78 8.24 13.32
N GLU A 14 2.74 9.08 12.29
CA GLU A 14 2.40 8.65 10.94
C GLU A 14 3.35 7.58 10.41
N HIS A 15 4.64 7.73 10.71
CA HIS A 15 5.66 6.77 10.32
C HIS A 15 5.35 5.34 10.80
N ASN A 16 4.79 5.17 12.01
CA ASN A 16 4.42 3.85 12.52
C ASN A 16 3.29 3.22 11.68
N ARG A 17 2.33 4.02 11.21
CA ARG A 17 1.26 3.56 10.31
C ARG A 17 1.82 3.16 8.94
N GLN A 18 2.74 3.96 8.40
CA GLN A 18 3.39 3.68 7.11
C GLN A 18 4.19 2.37 7.15
N VAL A 19 5.03 2.17 8.18
CA VAL A 19 5.79 0.92 8.36
C VAL A 19 4.87 -0.28 8.54
N PHE A 20 3.77 -0.12 9.27
CA PHE A 20 2.79 -1.19 9.43
C PHE A 20 2.07 -1.54 8.12
N ALA A 21 1.67 -0.53 7.34
CA ALA A 21 1.11 -0.73 6.00
C ALA A 21 2.09 -1.46 5.08
N CYS A 22 3.38 -1.13 5.12
CA CYS A 22 4.41 -1.84 4.36
C CYS A 22 4.47 -3.34 4.72
N ARG A 23 4.44 -3.67 6.02
CA ARG A 23 4.41 -5.07 6.49
C ARG A 23 3.14 -5.80 6.05
N LEU A 24 2.00 -5.13 6.05
CA LEU A 24 0.73 -5.70 5.60
C LEU A 24 0.73 -5.96 4.09
N ALA A 25 1.24 -5.00 3.31
CA ALA A 25 1.41 -5.13 1.87
C ALA A 25 2.37 -6.26 1.50
N GLU A 26 3.53 -6.33 2.16
CA GLU A 26 4.50 -7.42 1.97
C GLU A 26 3.86 -8.79 2.23
N LYS A 27 3.18 -8.94 3.36
CA LYS A 27 2.51 -10.20 3.71
C LYS A 27 1.47 -10.60 2.67
N ALA A 28 0.66 -9.66 2.21
CA ALA A 28 -0.37 -9.91 1.21
C ALA A 28 0.24 -10.23 -0.17
N PHE A 29 1.30 -9.52 -0.56
CA PHE A 29 2.05 -9.80 -1.77
C PHE A 29 2.59 -11.24 -1.79
N TYR A 30 3.24 -11.69 -0.72
CA TYR A 30 3.72 -13.09 -0.61
C TYR A 30 2.60 -14.13 -0.58
N GLN A 31 1.35 -13.73 -0.33
CA GLN A 31 0.15 -14.57 -0.47
C GLN A 31 -0.45 -14.54 -1.88
N GLY A 32 0.22 -13.90 -2.84
CA GLY A 32 -0.23 -13.77 -4.23
C GLY A 32 -1.38 -12.79 -4.44
N LYS A 33 -1.60 -11.86 -3.49
CA LYS A 33 -2.72 -10.91 -3.51
C LYS A 33 -2.38 -9.65 -4.31
N GLN A 34 -3.37 -9.12 -5.02
CA GLN A 34 -3.34 -7.77 -5.57
C GLN A 34 -3.72 -6.77 -4.47
N VAL A 35 -2.82 -5.84 -4.16
CA VAL A 35 -2.95 -4.89 -3.05
C VAL A 35 -3.04 -3.47 -3.57
N TYR A 36 -4.04 -2.73 -3.09
CA TYR A 36 -4.12 -1.29 -3.28
C TYR A 36 -3.89 -0.57 -1.97
N ILE A 37 -2.94 0.36 -1.95
CA ILE A 37 -2.70 1.25 -0.83
C ILE A 37 -3.29 2.61 -1.19
N HIS A 38 -4.33 3.01 -0.45
CA HIS A 38 -4.96 4.31 -0.59
C HIS A 38 -4.34 5.29 0.40
N THR A 39 -3.88 6.42 -0.09
CA THR A 39 -3.22 7.47 0.69
C THR A 39 -4.02 8.77 0.63
N GLU A 40 -3.83 9.66 1.61
CA GLU A 40 -4.55 10.95 1.68
C GLU A 40 -4.07 11.95 0.62
N SER A 41 -2.78 11.89 0.25
CA SER A 41 -2.18 12.87 -0.65
C SER A 41 -1.11 12.26 -1.59
N PRO A 42 -0.70 12.98 -2.66
CA PRO A 42 0.43 12.59 -3.50
C PRO A 42 1.74 12.46 -2.71
N GLU A 43 1.97 13.33 -1.73
CA GLU A 43 3.17 13.30 -0.89
C GLU A 43 3.21 12.04 -0.02
N GLN A 44 2.07 11.67 0.57
CA GLN A 44 1.97 10.42 1.34
C GLN A 44 2.12 9.19 0.43
N ALA A 45 1.62 9.23 -0.80
CA ALA A 45 1.83 8.16 -1.79
C ALA A 45 3.32 7.93 -2.09
N GLU A 46 4.07 9.03 -2.29
CA GLU A 46 5.51 8.96 -2.55
C GLU A 46 6.30 8.46 -1.32
N GLN A 47 5.91 8.90 -0.11
CA GLN A 47 6.51 8.38 1.13
C GLN A 47 6.31 6.87 1.27
N ILE A 48 5.11 6.35 0.97
CA ILE A 48 4.84 4.91 0.98
C ILE A 48 5.65 4.17 -0.10
N ASN A 49 5.77 4.74 -1.30
CA ASN A 49 6.58 4.18 -2.38
C ASN A 49 8.03 3.98 -1.90
N GLN A 50 8.65 5.02 -1.34
CA GLN A 50 10.00 4.93 -0.80
C GLN A 50 10.11 3.99 0.42
N ALA A 51 9.11 3.99 1.30
CA ALA A 51 9.10 3.15 2.49
C ALA A 51 9.03 1.66 2.14
N LEU A 52 8.26 1.26 1.12
CA LEU A 52 8.16 -0.14 0.69
C LEU A 52 9.50 -0.74 0.25
N TRP A 53 10.44 0.10 -0.22
CA TRP A 53 11.80 -0.32 -0.55
C TRP A 53 12.73 -0.46 0.66
N SER A 54 12.44 0.23 1.77
CA SER A 54 13.46 0.47 2.82
C SER A 54 13.00 0.19 4.25
N PHE A 55 11.73 -0.14 4.48
CA PHE A 55 11.20 -0.38 5.84
C PHE A 55 11.84 -1.59 6.55
N ARG A 56 12.45 -2.50 5.79
CA ARG A 56 13.27 -3.62 6.28
C ARG A 56 14.32 -3.99 5.22
N ALA A 57 15.55 -4.24 5.64
CA ALA A 57 16.69 -4.42 4.75
C ALA A 57 16.59 -5.61 3.78
N ASP A 58 15.80 -6.64 4.13
CA ASP A 58 15.57 -7.85 3.34
C ASP A 58 14.17 -7.89 2.70
N SER A 59 13.45 -6.76 2.70
CA SER A 59 12.13 -6.65 2.07
C SER A 59 12.26 -6.38 0.57
N PHE A 60 11.44 -7.07 -0.22
CA PHE A 60 11.23 -6.76 -1.62
C PHE A 60 9.74 -6.86 -1.95
N VAL A 61 9.11 -5.71 -2.18
CA VAL A 61 7.68 -5.61 -2.53
C VAL A 61 7.57 -4.89 -3.87
N PRO A 62 7.32 -5.59 -4.99
CA PRO A 62 7.11 -4.95 -6.29
C PRO A 62 5.87 -4.04 -6.24
N HIS A 63 6.07 -2.75 -6.46
CA HIS A 63 5.00 -1.76 -6.39
C HIS A 63 5.17 -0.66 -7.42
N GLN A 64 4.09 0.06 -7.70
CA GLN A 64 4.11 1.29 -8.48
C GLN A 64 3.00 2.24 -8.02
N SER A 65 3.19 3.54 -8.27
CA SER A 65 2.10 4.50 -8.20
C SER A 65 1.11 4.25 -9.34
N VAL A 66 -0.19 4.43 -9.08
CA VAL A 66 -1.21 4.32 -10.12
C VAL A 66 -0.92 5.34 -11.22
N ASN A 67 -0.90 4.85 -12.45
CA ASN A 67 -0.72 5.67 -13.63
C ASN A 67 -1.93 5.51 -14.55
N ILE A 68 -2.51 6.63 -14.99
CA ILE A 68 -3.68 6.66 -15.89
C ILE A 68 -3.27 6.35 -17.33
N ALA A 69 -2.05 6.69 -17.72
CA ALA A 69 -1.55 6.57 -19.09
C ALA A 69 -0.86 5.22 -19.38
N ASN A 70 -0.46 4.48 -18.36
CA ASN A 70 0.32 3.23 -18.47
C ASN A 70 -0.40 2.05 -17.82
N HIS A 71 0.10 0.84 -18.12
CA HIS A 71 -0.39 -0.39 -17.51
C HIS A 71 -0.06 -0.45 -16.00
N ASN A 72 -1.05 -0.86 -15.21
CA ASN A 72 -0.93 -1.00 -13.75
C ASN A 72 -0.63 -2.45 -13.37
N ASP A 73 0.55 -2.93 -13.75
CA ASP A 73 0.89 -4.36 -13.74
C ASP A 73 1.50 -4.85 -12.41
N CYS A 74 2.06 -3.96 -11.60
CA CYS A 74 2.56 -4.35 -10.29
C CYS A 74 1.44 -4.93 -9.40
N PRO A 75 1.77 -5.91 -8.54
CA PRO A 75 0.84 -6.52 -7.61
C PRO A 75 0.44 -5.57 -6.48
N VAL A 76 1.29 -4.59 -6.15
CA VAL A 76 1.00 -3.53 -5.19
C VAL A 76 0.90 -2.20 -5.92
N LEU A 77 -0.25 -1.53 -5.80
CA LEU A 77 -0.51 -0.22 -6.38
C LEU A 77 -0.74 0.81 -5.28
N ILE A 78 -0.24 2.03 -5.49
CA ILE A 78 -0.36 3.15 -4.53
C ILE A 78 -1.10 4.30 -5.20
N GLY A 79 -2.11 4.87 -4.55
CA GLY A 79 -2.86 6.01 -5.11
C GLY A 79 -3.61 6.82 -4.05
N HIS A 80 -3.89 8.08 -4.37
CA HIS A 80 -4.55 9.04 -3.47
C HIS A 80 -5.93 9.49 -3.96
N ASP A 81 -6.06 9.93 -5.21
CA ASP A 81 -7.34 10.44 -5.77
C ASP A 81 -7.97 9.53 -6.82
N SER A 82 -7.58 8.25 -6.82
CA SER A 82 -8.08 7.29 -7.82
C SER A 82 -8.71 6.07 -7.17
N SER A 83 -9.78 5.59 -7.80
CA SER A 83 -10.25 4.23 -7.56
C SER A 83 -9.21 3.24 -8.10
N PRO A 84 -9.08 2.04 -7.50
CA PRO A 84 -8.17 1.04 -8.01
C PRO A 84 -8.44 0.76 -9.50
N PRO A 85 -7.40 0.74 -10.35
CA PRO A 85 -7.57 0.65 -11.81
C PRO A 85 -7.99 -0.75 -12.29
N LYS A 86 -7.94 -1.75 -11.40
CA LYS A 86 -8.32 -3.14 -11.67
C LYS A 86 -8.89 -3.77 -10.39
N LEU A 87 -9.39 -5.00 -10.50
CA LEU A 87 -9.84 -5.75 -9.33
C LEU A 87 -8.66 -6.02 -8.38
N MET A 88 -8.81 -5.61 -7.12
CA MET A 88 -7.80 -5.80 -6.08
C MET A 88 -8.36 -6.71 -4.99
N ASP A 89 -7.52 -7.58 -4.43
CA ASP A 89 -7.92 -8.48 -3.35
C ASP A 89 -7.93 -7.80 -1.98
N LEU A 90 -7.07 -6.79 -1.79
CA LEU A 90 -6.87 -6.10 -0.53
C LEU A 90 -6.77 -4.58 -0.74
N LEU A 91 -7.54 -3.85 0.05
CA LEU A 91 -7.40 -2.40 0.24
C LEU A 91 -6.73 -2.13 1.60
N ILE A 92 -5.63 -1.40 1.58
CA ILE A 92 -5.00 -0.81 2.77
C ILE A 92 -5.29 0.68 2.72
N ASN A 93 -6.11 1.18 3.64
CA ASN A 93 -6.46 2.60 3.68
C ASN A 93 -5.63 3.35 4.74
N LEU A 94 -4.97 4.43 4.33
CA LEU A 94 -4.18 5.34 5.15
C LEU A 94 -4.73 6.79 5.21
N SER A 95 -5.83 7.09 4.48
CA SER A 95 -6.56 8.37 4.57
C SER A 95 -7.39 8.48 5.84
#